data_AF-A0A6J3C0H4-F1
#
_entry.id   AF-A0A6J3C0H4-F1
#
_cell.length_a   1.000
_cell.length_b   1.000
_cell.length_c   1.000
_cell.angle_alpha   90.00
_cell.angle_beta   90.00
_cell.angle_gamma   90.00
#
_symmetry.space_group_name_H-M   'P 1'
#
loop_
_entity.id
_entity.type
_entity.pdbx_description
1 polymer ?
#
loop_
_entity_poly.entity_id
_entity_poly.type
_entity_poly.pdbx_seq_one_letter_code
_entity_poly.pdbx_strand_id
1 'polypeptide(L)'
;MKFGSTMKSIIFILFVTTLGCLNQNILSPEADPEFEAETFQGVGYPKIGDIPLLNRKVFKGSRVTIREHPYIVSIRRKYAHYLTGTLLTRNLVISVAHPLHLVPVTELGVVSGQNYADRGTNIMTVLFVIIHENFDPNTLAADIALLRLYEDIPLKIAIKAIMLVSPLTKLEGFRAFVTGWGRCDLTGRELCLPRSSIYFPDEKLDPMLRTVNFMVSSTKVHCDTYERHQTYIRQGMLCLGQSRREDPMCPCLAVPGAPLVVNSRLAGLQSWGFGCGYKHDLPLVYTDIRYYLSWLLTNISILRKITRSDLTPFFEATKGYIFIQWLEQARYSKTLNFELTHNDLQPREIDKLLANMKGTIFEIRDFINNGTFRESKQKMYMLLRNSSERIRRIETLKLTTNVAEPFISNNTLNKIGLYLNHGLLGDVHDNNPDSSTAFDDYE
;
A
#
# COMPACT_ATOMS: atom_id res chain seq x y z
N MET A 1 31.80 -41.75 48.93
CA MET A 1 32.60 -42.97 48.71
C MET A 1 32.80 -43.16 47.22
N LYS A 2 34.06 -43.30 46.78
CA LYS A 2 34.48 -43.62 45.41
C LYS A 2 34.05 -45.04 45.02
N PHE A 3 33.72 -45.26 43.75
CA PHE A 3 34.07 -46.43 42.93
C PHE A 3 33.86 -46.00 41.46
N GLY A 4 34.73 -46.20 40.48
CA GLY A 4 35.76 -47.23 40.32
C GLY A 4 35.36 -48.17 39.18
N SER A 5 36.05 -48.04 38.04
CA SER A 5 35.96 -48.76 36.75
C SER A 5 35.71 -50.29 36.79
N THR A 6 35.07 -50.88 35.76
CA THR A 6 35.70 -51.64 34.65
C THR A 6 34.74 -52.51 33.81
N MET A 7 34.98 -52.47 32.50
CA MET A 7 34.74 -53.39 31.37
C MET A 7 34.47 -54.91 31.65
N LYS A 8 33.53 -55.53 30.90
CA LYS A 8 33.77 -56.59 29.87
C LYS A 8 32.48 -57.26 29.33
N SER A 9 32.61 -57.72 28.08
CA SER A 9 31.65 -58.28 27.11
C SER A 9 30.90 -59.54 27.52
N ILE A 10 29.66 -59.73 27.01
CA ILE A 10 29.11 -61.06 26.64
C ILE A 10 28.25 -60.95 25.36
N ILE A 11 28.55 -61.86 24.45
CA ILE A 11 27.95 -62.18 23.15
C ILE A 11 26.63 -62.94 23.35
N PHE A 12 25.60 -62.66 22.54
CA PHE A 12 24.58 -63.65 22.21
C PHE A 12 24.22 -63.58 20.72
N ILE A 13 24.50 -64.69 20.03
CA ILE A 13 24.14 -65.00 18.65
C ILE A 13 22.80 -65.75 18.70
N LEU A 14 21.84 -65.38 17.84
CA LEU A 14 20.85 -66.34 17.33
C LEU A 14 20.56 -66.05 15.86
N PHE A 15 20.69 -67.13 15.08
CA PHE A 15 20.53 -67.29 13.65
C PHE A 15 19.14 -66.89 13.13
N VAL A 16 19.07 -66.21 11.98
CA VAL A 16 18.16 -66.60 10.88
C VAL A 16 18.86 -66.36 9.53
N THR A 17 18.64 -67.33 8.66
CA THR A 17 19.24 -67.69 7.38
C THR A 17 19.23 -66.65 6.26
N THR A 18 20.32 -66.67 5.48
CA THR A 18 20.44 -66.11 4.14
C THR A 18 19.58 -66.88 3.12
N LEU A 19 18.74 -66.17 2.38
CA LEU A 19 18.48 -66.46 0.96
C LEU A 19 18.48 -65.11 0.21
N GLY A 20 19.54 -64.85 -0.54
CA GLY A 20 19.54 -63.81 -1.57
C GLY A 20 18.97 -64.38 -2.86
N CYS A 21 18.09 -63.62 -3.53
CA CYS A 21 18.36 -63.07 -4.85
C CYS A 21 17.13 -62.31 -5.39
N LEU A 22 17.41 -61.07 -5.81
CA LEU A 22 16.75 -60.28 -6.86
C LEU A 22 15.26 -60.51 -7.12
N ASN A 23 14.44 -59.50 -6.83
CA ASN A 23 13.73 -58.86 -7.93
C ASN A 23 13.47 -57.37 -7.66
N GLN A 24 13.62 -56.59 -8.72
CA GLN A 24 13.39 -55.16 -8.77
C GLN A 24 11.92 -54.87 -8.41
N ASN A 25 11.71 -53.95 -7.47
CA ASN A 25 10.59 -53.01 -7.54
C ASN A 25 11.06 -51.70 -6.93
N ILE A 26 11.48 -50.82 -7.83
CA ILE A 26 11.61 -49.39 -7.60
C ILE A 26 10.23 -48.93 -7.12
N LEU A 27 10.10 -48.66 -5.82
CA LEU A 27 8.98 -47.89 -5.31
C LEU A 27 9.12 -46.49 -5.92
N SER A 28 8.28 -46.23 -6.92
CA SER A 28 7.98 -44.90 -7.42
C SER A 28 7.72 -43.96 -6.24
N PRO A 29 8.30 -42.74 -6.21
CA PRO A 29 7.89 -41.77 -5.22
C PRO A 29 6.41 -41.49 -5.45
N GLU A 30 5.58 -41.79 -4.45
CA GLU A 30 4.20 -41.35 -4.41
C GLU A 30 4.19 -39.84 -4.69
N ALA A 31 3.40 -39.45 -5.68
CA ALA A 31 3.23 -38.07 -6.05
C ALA A 31 2.74 -37.29 -4.82
N ASP A 32 3.55 -36.32 -4.37
CA ASP A 32 3.06 -35.24 -3.51
C ASP A 32 1.76 -34.71 -4.15
N PRO A 33 0.65 -34.59 -3.40
CA PRO A 33 -0.56 -33.98 -3.95
C PRO A 33 -0.16 -32.59 -4.45
N GLU A 34 -0.42 -32.36 -5.75
CA GLU A 34 -0.30 -31.06 -6.40
C GLU A 34 -0.96 -30.01 -5.51
N PHE A 35 -0.16 -29.21 -4.81
CA PHE A 35 -0.65 -27.98 -4.21
C PHE A 35 -0.87 -27.03 -5.38
N GLU A 36 -2.00 -27.19 -6.07
CA GLU A 36 -2.48 -26.24 -7.05
C GLU A 36 -2.43 -24.86 -6.39
N ALA A 37 -1.71 -23.92 -7.01
CA ALA A 37 -1.73 -22.54 -6.56
C ALA A 37 -3.18 -22.05 -6.70
N GLU A 38 -3.95 -22.07 -5.62
CA GLU A 38 -5.34 -21.64 -5.66
C GLU A 38 -5.38 -20.19 -6.17
N THR A 39 -5.99 -20.00 -7.33
CA THR A 39 -6.26 -18.68 -7.90
C THR A 39 -7.23 -17.92 -6.99
N PHE A 40 -7.44 -16.62 -7.23
CA PHE A 40 -8.48 -15.85 -6.52
C PHE A 40 -9.87 -16.50 -6.55
N GLN A 41 -10.12 -17.38 -7.52
CA GLN A 41 -11.36 -18.15 -7.63
C GLN A 41 -11.46 -19.30 -6.61
N GLY A 42 -10.34 -19.83 -6.10
CA GLY A 42 -10.30 -20.92 -5.11
C GLY A 42 -10.32 -20.45 -3.65
N VAL A 43 -9.53 -19.41 -3.31
CA VAL A 43 -9.35 -18.94 -1.92
C VAL A 43 -10.36 -17.87 -1.47
N GLY A 44 -11.16 -17.36 -2.41
CA GLY A 44 -12.00 -16.18 -2.23
C GLY A 44 -11.23 -14.87 -2.37
N TYR A 45 -11.95 -13.81 -2.78
CA TYR A 45 -11.35 -12.49 -2.97
C TYR A 45 -10.99 -11.84 -1.62
N PRO A 46 -9.87 -11.11 -1.54
CA PRO A 46 -9.52 -10.32 -0.35
C PRO A 46 -10.66 -9.35 0.01
N LYS A 47 -10.90 -9.12 1.30
CA LYS A 47 -11.84 -8.07 1.72
C LYS A 47 -11.25 -6.68 1.42
N ILE A 48 -12.09 -5.65 1.51
CA ILE A 48 -11.68 -4.25 1.36
C ILE A 48 -10.46 -3.95 2.24
N GLY A 49 -9.36 -3.50 1.62
CA GLY A 49 -8.12 -3.17 2.32
C GLY A 49 -7.37 -4.40 2.86
N ASP A 50 -7.62 -5.59 2.33
CA ASP A 50 -6.72 -6.73 2.55
C ASP A 50 -5.65 -6.74 1.46
N ILE A 51 -4.44 -7.11 1.85
CA ILE A 51 -3.43 -7.55 0.89
C ILE A 51 -3.83 -8.98 0.50
N PRO A 52 -4.12 -9.26 -0.78
CA PRO A 52 -4.48 -10.60 -1.22
C PRO A 52 -3.44 -11.61 -0.76
N LEU A 53 -3.91 -12.66 -0.08
CA LEU A 53 -3.10 -13.78 0.40
C LEU A 53 -2.73 -14.66 -0.78
N LEU A 54 -1.88 -14.16 -1.66
CA LEU A 54 -1.31 -14.91 -2.76
C LEU A 54 -0.14 -15.74 -2.22
N ASN A 55 -0.49 -16.78 -1.46
CA ASN A 55 0.34 -17.88 -0.96
C ASN A 55 1.55 -17.54 -0.05
N ARG A 56 1.73 -18.40 0.94
CA ARG A 56 2.65 -18.24 2.08
C ARG A 56 4.10 -18.63 1.72
N LYS A 57 4.90 -17.59 1.44
CA LYS A 57 6.32 -17.41 1.84
C LYS A 57 7.45 -18.27 1.21
N VAL A 58 8.43 -17.60 0.60
CA VAL A 58 9.89 -17.57 0.88
C VAL A 58 10.44 -16.24 0.37
N PHE A 59 11.18 -15.52 1.19
CA PHE A 59 11.77 -14.24 0.82
C PHE A 59 13.28 -14.32 1.06
N LYS A 60 14.04 -13.95 0.05
CA LYS A 60 15.51 -14.07 0.05
C LYS A 60 16.21 -12.78 -0.38
N GLY A 61 15.75 -11.63 0.13
CA GLY A 61 16.42 -10.36 -0.09
C GLY A 61 17.63 -10.13 0.83
N SER A 62 18.65 -9.45 0.31
CA SER A 62 19.78 -8.96 1.11
C SER A 62 19.37 -7.75 1.93
N ARG A 63 19.81 -7.68 3.19
CA ARG A 63 19.59 -6.51 4.07
C ARG A 63 20.32 -5.29 3.50
N VAL A 64 19.61 -4.17 3.41
CA VAL A 64 20.14 -2.90 2.89
C VAL A 64 19.76 -1.72 3.77
N THR A 65 20.46 -0.61 3.59
CA THR A 65 20.11 0.66 4.23
C THR A 65 19.19 1.50 3.34
N ILE A 66 18.37 2.36 3.96
CA ILE A 66 17.51 3.29 3.22
C ILE A 66 18.30 4.29 2.36
N ARG A 67 19.60 4.49 2.65
CA ARG A 67 20.47 5.38 1.87
C ARG A 67 20.76 4.86 0.47
N GLU A 68 20.72 3.53 0.28
CA GLU A 68 20.89 2.88 -1.02
C GLU A 68 19.63 3.03 -1.89
N HIS A 69 18.46 3.06 -1.25
CA HIS A 69 17.17 3.19 -1.90
C HIS A 69 16.30 4.32 -1.28
N PRO A 70 16.75 5.58 -1.36
CA PRO A 70 16.19 6.69 -0.58
C PRO A 70 14.81 7.17 -1.04
N TYR A 71 14.27 6.59 -2.11
CA TYR A 71 12.92 6.84 -2.63
C TYR A 71 11.85 5.96 -1.99
N ILE A 72 12.25 4.99 -1.18
CA ILE A 72 11.30 4.06 -0.56
C ILE A 72 10.68 4.69 0.67
N VAL A 73 9.37 4.52 0.79
CA VAL A 73 8.60 4.95 1.95
C VAL A 73 7.74 3.82 2.47
N SER A 74 7.53 3.78 3.78
CA SER A 74 6.59 2.88 4.42
C SER A 74 5.23 3.55 4.48
N ILE A 75 4.26 3.06 3.72
CA ILE A 75 2.87 3.44 3.90
C ILE A 75 2.35 2.65 5.11
N ARG A 76 1.82 3.39 6.08
CA ARG A 76 1.30 2.90 7.35
C ARG A 76 -0.21 2.79 7.28
N ARG A 77 -0.76 1.77 7.95
CA ARG A 77 -2.18 1.70 8.29
C ARG A 77 -2.31 1.47 9.79
N LYS A 78 -3.02 2.34 10.49
CA LYS A 78 -3.12 2.33 11.97
C LYS A 78 -1.73 2.18 12.60
N TYR A 79 -0.78 3.00 12.15
CA TYR A 79 0.61 3.07 12.63
C TYR A 79 1.53 1.87 12.26
N ALA A 80 0.99 0.73 11.85
CA ALA A 80 1.77 -0.42 11.40
C ALA A 80 2.19 -0.30 9.94
N HIS A 81 3.34 -0.89 9.56
CA HIS A 81 3.73 -1.00 8.15
C HIS A 81 2.66 -1.79 7.41
N TYR A 82 2.17 -1.21 6.31
CA TYR A 82 1.06 -1.78 5.56
C TYR A 82 1.51 -2.19 4.17
N LEU A 83 2.08 -1.26 3.40
CA LEU A 83 2.64 -1.53 2.09
C LEU A 83 3.84 -0.63 1.81
N THR A 84 4.59 -0.96 0.77
CA THR A 84 5.70 -0.13 0.31
C THR A 84 5.19 0.93 -0.66
N GLY A 85 5.68 2.15 -0.53
CA GLY A 85 5.44 3.24 -1.47
C GLY A 85 6.75 3.78 -2.02
N THR A 86 6.65 4.57 -3.08
CA THR A 86 7.78 5.22 -3.74
C THR A 86 7.56 6.72 -3.84
N LEU A 87 8.53 7.51 -3.41
CA LEU A 87 8.47 8.97 -3.40
C LEU A 87 8.71 9.52 -4.81
N LEU A 88 7.72 10.19 -5.40
CA LEU A 88 7.82 10.83 -6.72
C LEU A 88 8.18 12.32 -6.62
N THR A 89 7.70 13.00 -5.59
CA THR A 89 8.04 14.40 -5.25
C THR A 89 8.13 14.53 -3.74
N ARG A 90 8.36 15.73 -3.20
CA ARG A 90 8.37 15.96 -1.75
C ARG A 90 7.09 15.52 -1.04
N ASN A 91 5.98 15.42 -1.76
CA ASN A 91 4.65 15.33 -1.15
C ASN A 91 3.68 14.44 -1.94
N LEU A 92 4.24 13.62 -2.83
CA LEU A 92 3.54 12.66 -3.67
C LEU A 92 4.25 11.32 -3.63
N VAL A 93 3.48 10.29 -3.27
CA VAL A 93 3.92 8.90 -3.22
C VAL A 93 3.12 8.09 -4.25
N ILE A 94 3.76 7.14 -4.90
CA ILE A 94 3.11 6.15 -5.77
C ILE A 94 3.20 4.76 -5.13
N SER A 95 2.14 3.97 -5.27
CA SER A 95 2.09 2.57 -4.85
C SER A 95 1.02 1.82 -5.66
N VAL A 96 0.65 0.63 -5.23
CA VAL A 96 -0.41 -0.20 -5.81
C VAL A 96 -1.77 0.14 -5.20
N ALA A 97 -2.84 -0.06 -5.97
CA ALA A 97 -4.20 0.29 -5.60
C ALA A 97 -4.86 -0.73 -4.67
N HIS A 98 -4.60 -2.02 -4.85
CA HIS A 98 -5.34 -3.08 -4.18
C HIS A 98 -5.34 -2.99 -2.64
N PRO A 99 -4.23 -2.65 -1.94
CA PRO A 99 -4.29 -2.49 -0.48
C PRO A 99 -4.98 -1.17 -0.09
N LEU A 100 -5.04 -0.19 -0.97
CA LEU A 100 -5.56 1.15 -0.66
C LEU A 100 -7.03 1.32 -1.02
N HIS A 101 -7.59 0.40 -1.80
CA HIS A 101 -8.97 0.46 -2.26
C HIS A 101 -9.95 0.47 -1.10
N LEU A 102 -10.76 1.54 -1.02
CA LEU A 102 -11.77 1.75 0.03
C LEU A 102 -11.21 1.77 1.48
N VAL A 103 -9.91 2.00 1.65
CA VAL A 103 -9.30 2.21 2.97
C VAL A 103 -9.43 3.68 3.38
N PRO A 104 -9.92 3.98 4.61
CA PRO A 104 -10.02 5.35 5.09
C PRO A 104 -8.66 6.06 5.09
N VAL A 105 -8.60 7.24 4.47
CA VAL A 105 -7.37 8.04 4.44
C VAL A 105 -6.90 8.43 5.84
N THR A 106 -7.80 8.50 6.82
CA THR A 106 -7.54 8.74 8.24
C THR A 106 -6.78 7.61 8.92
N GLU A 107 -6.84 6.39 8.38
CA GLU A 107 -6.05 5.26 8.87
C GLU A 107 -4.64 5.25 8.28
N LEU A 108 -4.38 6.06 7.24
CA LEU A 108 -3.16 6.02 6.45
C LEU A 108 -2.15 7.09 6.87
N GLY A 109 -0.88 6.73 6.82
CA GLY A 109 0.23 7.65 7.03
C GLY A 109 1.46 7.23 6.25
N VAL A 110 2.44 8.12 6.07
CA VAL A 110 3.69 7.79 5.36
C VAL A 110 4.90 8.09 6.23
N VAL A 111 5.79 7.10 6.35
CA VAL A 111 7.10 7.23 7.01
C VAL A 111 8.19 7.07 5.98
N SER A 112 9.18 7.97 6.00
CA SER A 112 10.29 8.00 5.03
C SER A 112 11.65 8.03 5.74
N GLY A 113 12.70 7.59 5.04
CA GLY A 113 14.08 7.69 5.53
C GLY A 113 14.44 6.76 6.70
N GLN A 114 13.75 5.64 6.85
CA GLN A 114 13.98 4.65 7.90
C GLN A 114 14.53 3.34 7.33
N ASN A 115 15.44 2.69 8.05
CA ASN A 115 15.90 1.33 7.69
C ASN A 115 14.90 0.25 8.10
N TYR A 116 14.14 0.50 9.17
CA TYR A 116 13.30 -0.50 9.81
C TYR A 116 11.82 -0.12 9.71
N ALA A 117 11.00 -1.09 9.30
CA ALA A 117 9.57 -0.93 9.07
C ALA A 117 8.76 -0.74 10.35
N ASP A 118 9.34 -0.81 11.54
CA ASP A 118 8.67 -0.60 12.83
C ASP A 118 9.13 0.69 13.53
N ARG A 119 10.03 1.46 12.87
CA ARG A 119 10.56 2.72 13.38
C ARG A 119 10.04 3.92 12.59
N GLY A 120 10.31 5.10 13.14
CA GLY A 120 9.98 6.41 12.57
C GLY A 120 8.82 7.06 13.30
N THR A 121 9.10 8.19 13.95
CA THR A 121 8.13 8.94 14.74
C THR A 121 7.35 9.96 13.91
N ASN A 122 7.95 10.45 12.82
CA ASN A 122 7.30 11.42 11.94
C ASN A 122 6.47 10.70 10.87
N ILE A 123 5.15 10.64 11.10
CA ILE A 123 4.16 10.04 10.20
C ILE A 123 3.46 11.17 9.45
N MET A 124 3.70 11.26 8.15
CA MET A 124 3.09 12.26 7.29
C MET A 124 1.64 11.88 6.99
N THR A 125 0.71 12.84 7.13
CA THR A 125 -0.71 12.63 6.86
C THR A 125 -0.99 12.47 5.36
N VAL A 126 -1.73 11.42 5.02
CA VAL A 126 -2.27 11.20 3.66
C VAL A 126 -3.62 11.88 3.58
N LEU A 127 -3.80 12.77 2.60
CA LEU A 127 -5.09 13.44 2.37
C LEU A 127 -5.88 12.78 1.24
N PHE A 128 -5.21 12.50 0.13
CA PHE A 128 -5.84 11.93 -1.06
C PHE A 128 -5.18 10.61 -1.44
N VAL A 129 -6.01 9.62 -1.77
CA VAL A 129 -5.61 8.40 -2.47
C VAL A 129 -6.31 8.41 -3.82
N ILE A 130 -5.55 8.41 -4.92
CA ILE A 130 -6.07 8.44 -6.28
C ILE A 130 -5.78 7.10 -6.92
N ILE A 131 -6.83 6.31 -7.14
CA ILE A 131 -6.75 4.99 -7.77
C ILE A 131 -7.14 5.11 -9.25
N HIS A 132 -6.42 4.42 -10.12
CA HIS A 132 -6.71 4.41 -11.56
C HIS A 132 -8.16 4.00 -11.86
N GLU A 133 -8.80 4.66 -12.84
CA GLU A 133 -10.22 4.47 -13.17
C GLU A 133 -10.57 3.04 -13.59
N ASN A 134 -9.64 2.37 -14.24
CA ASN A 134 -9.79 0.98 -14.69
C ASN A 134 -9.26 -0.04 -13.68
N PHE A 135 -9.02 0.35 -12.42
CA PHE A 135 -8.60 -0.59 -11.40
C PHE A 135 -9.71 -1.63 -11.16
N ASP A 136 -9.37 -2.90 -11.30
CA ASP A 136 -10.27 -4.02 -11.04
C ASP A 136 -9.74 -4.85 -9.87
N PRO A 137 -10.43 -4.88 -8.71
CA PRO A 137 -9.98 -5.63 -7.54
C PRO A 137 -9.96 -7.15 -7.75
N ASN A 138 -10.69 -7.68 -8.74
CA ASN A 138 -10.74 -9.13 -9.01
C ASN A 138 -9.56 -9.60 -9.86
N THR A 139 -9.17 -8.79 -10.85
CA THR A 139 -8.10 -9.14 -11.79
C THR A 139 -6.79 -8.42 -11.53
N LEU A 140 -6.78 -7.45 -10.60
CA LEU A 140 -5.69 -6.54 -10.33
C LEU A 140 -5.22 -5.77 -11.58
N ALA A 141 -6.09 -5.61 -12.58
CA ALA A 141 -5.84 -4.73 -13.71
C ALA A 141 -5.71 -3.28 -13.20
N ALA A 142 -4.80 -2.51 -13.79
CA ALA A 142 -4.53 -1.12 -13.41
C ALA A 142 -4.30 -0.89 -11.91
N ASP A 143 -3.54 -1.80 -11.30
CA ASP A 143 -3.16 -1.76 -9.89
C ASP A 143 -2.10 -0.67 -9.61
N ILE A 144 -2.55 0.58 -9.61
CA ILE A 144 -1.72 1.77 -9.42
C ILE A 144 -2.49 2.85 -8.65
N ALA A 145 -1.82 3.47 -7.69
CA ALA A 145 -2.37 4.54 -6.89
C ALA A 145 -1.34 5.64 -6.59
N LEU A 146 -1.83 6.87 -6.48
CA LEU A 146 -1.07 8.02 -5.98
C LEU A 146 -1.60 8.43 -4.60
N LEU A 147 -0.70 8.80 -3.69
CA LEU A 147 -1.02 9.33 -2.38
C LEU A 147 -0.49 10.76 -2.28
N ARG A 148 -1.39 11.72 -2.06
CA ARG A 148 -1.04 13.13 -1.81
C ARG A 148 -0.93 13.35 -0.30
N LEU A 149 0.26 13.78 0.14
CA LEU A 149 0.53 14.12 1.54
C LEU A 149 0.10 15.55 1.86
N TYR A 150 -0.24 15.86 3.11
CA TYR A 150 -0.47 17.25 3.51
C TYR A 150 0.84 18.06 3.48
N GLU A 151 1.90 17.51 4.09
CA GLU A 151 3.18 18.17 4.27
C GLU A 151 4.22 17.75 3.22
N ASP A 152 5.18 18.64 3.00
CA ASP A 152 6.35 18.36 2.19
C ASP A 152 7.41 17.61 3.02
N ILE A 153 7.78 16.41 2.56
CA ILE A 153 8.87 15.66 3.15
C ILE A 153 10.20 16.38 2.86
N PRO A 154 11.01 16.67 3.90
CA PRO A 154 12.32 17.27 3.72
C PRO A 154 13.29 16.27 3.07
N LEU A 155 13.66 16.53 1.81
CA LEU A 155 14.63 15.70 1.09
C LEU A 155 16.00 15.76 1.78
N LYS A 156 16.64 14.60 1.91
CA LYS A 156 17.96 14.41 2.54
C LYS A 156 18.67 13.20 1.94
N ILE A 157 19.87 12.87 2.41
CA ILE A 157 20.63 11.72 1.89
C ILE A 157 19.80 10.42 1.91
N ALA A 158 19.03 10.21 3.00
CA ALA A 158 18.14 9.06 3.18
C ALA A 158 16.74 9.22 2.57
N ILE A 159 16.42 10.37 1.95
CA ILE A 159 15.10 10.66 1.38
C ILE A 159 15.25 11.43 0.07
N LYS A 160 15.01 10.78 -1.06
CA LYS A 160 15.09 11.38 -2.40
C LYS A 160 13.91 10.92 -3.24
N ALA A 161 13.37 11.80 -4.07
CA ALA A 161 12.41 11.38 -5.08
C ALA A 161 13.10 10.57 -6.20
N ILE A 162 12.36 9.67 -6.84
CA ILE A 162 12.82 8.94 -8.03
C ILE A 162 12.10 9.45 -9.28
N MET A 163 12.80 9.42 -10.42
CA MET A 163 12.22 9.73 -11.71
C MET A 163 11.50 8.50 -12.30
N LEU A 164 10.43 8.76 -13.05
CA LEU A 164 9.78 7.74 -13.86
C LEU A 164 10.69 7.32 -15.04
N VAL A 165 10.53 6.07 -15.47
CA VAL A 165 11.17 5.57 -16.68
C VAL A 165 10.51 6.19 -17.93
N SER A 166 11.29 6.38 -19.00
CA SER A 166 10.73 6.83 -20.30
C SER A 166 9.91 5.70 -20.94
N PRO A 167 8.80 5.99 -21.63
CA PRO A 167 7.90 4.96 -22.18
C PRO A 167 8.59 4.08 -23.23
N LEU A 168 9.62 4.60 -23.90
CA LEU A 168 10.39 3.89 -24.93
C LEU A 168 11.61 3.13 -24.36
N THR A 169 11.81 3.17 -23.04
CA THR A 169 12.97 2.52 -22.42
C THR A 169 12.81 1.01 -22.51
N LYS A 170 13.78 0.35 -23.16
CA LYS A 170 13.94 -1.10 -23.11
C LYS A 170 14.44 -1.50 -21.72
N LEU A 171 13.71 -2.36 -21.04
CA LEU A 171 14.08 -2.86 -19.70
C LEU A 171 15.00 -4.08 -19.78
N GLU A 172 14.84 -4.90 -20.82
CA GLU A 172 15.61 -6.13 -21.03
C GLU A 172 17.12 -5.86 -21.12
N GLY A 173 17.91 -6.77 -20.56
CA GLY A 173 19.36 -6.68 -20.53
C GLY A 173 19.91 -5.72 -19.46
N PHE A 174 19.04 -5.04 -18.70
CA PHE A 174 19.45 -4.22 -17.57
C PHE A 174 19.20 -4.92 -16.24
N ARG A 175 20.01 -4.57 -15.24
CA ARG A 175 19.80 -5.01 -13.86
C ARG A 175 18.65 -4.22 -13.24
N ALA A 176 17.68 -4.94 -12.70
CA ALA A 176 16.59 -4.40 -11.91
C ALA A 176 16.86 -4.56 -10.41
N PHE A 177 16.33 -3.63 -9.61
CA PHE A 177 16.31 -3.70 -8.16
C PHE A 177 14.87 -3.62 -7.67
N VAL A 178 14.50 -4.51 -6.75
CA VAL A 178 13.20 -4.47 -6.07
C VAL A 178 13.48 -4.45 -4.58
N THR A 179 12.96 -3.44 -3.90
CA THR A 179 13.34 -3.16 -2.51
C THR A 179 12.10 -2.80 -1.71
N GLY A 180 12.01 -3.31 -0.48
CA GLY A 180 10.87 -3.10 0.39
C GLY A 180 11.00 -3.86 1.69
N TRP A 181 10.00 -3.70 2.55
CA TRP A 181 9.94 -4.42 3.82
C TRP A 181 9.01 -5.63 3.69
N GLY A 182 9.59 -6.83 3.62
CA GLY A 182 8.85 -8.07 3.82
C GLY A 182 8.92 -8.51 5.28
N ARG A 183 7.88 -9.19 5.77
CA ARG A 183 7.77 -9.59 7.17
C ARG A 183 8.51 -10.90 7.43
N CYS A 184 9.80 -10.87 7.75
CA CYS A 184 10.60 -12.10 7.92
C CYS A 184 10.63 -12.64 9.34
N ASP A 185 10.38 -13.94 9.50
CA ASP A 185 10.52 -14.64 10.77
C ASP A 185 12.01 -14.81 11.13
N LEU A 186 12.37 -14.50 12.39
CA LEU A 186 13.71 -14.67 12.95
C LEU A 186 14.03 -16.13 13.33
N THR A 187 13.08 -17.06 13.28
CA THR A 187 13.25 -18.47 13.71
C THR A 187 13.97 -19.38 12.71
N GLY A 188 14.49 -18.84 11.60
CA GLY A 188 15.25 -19.62 10.61
C GLY A 188 14.41 -20.46 9.66
N ARG A 189 13.08 -20.44 9.80
CA ARG A 189 12.15 -20.86 8.75
C ARG A 189 12.00 -19.67 7.83
N GLU A 190 12.49 -19.76 6.59
CA GLU A 190 12.67 -18.70 5.57
C GLU A 190 11.35 -18.04 5.10
N LEU A 191 10.47 -17.72 6.03
CA LEU A 191 9.06 -17.62 5.80
C LEU A 191 8.68 -16.16 6.07
N CYS A 192 8.73 -15.31 5.04
CA CYS A 192 8.29 -13.92 5.12
C CYS A 192 6.85 -13.69 4.59
N LEU A 193 6.00 -13.03 5.38
CA LEU A 193 4.57 -12.81 5.09
C LEU A 193 4.31 -11.41 4.46
N PRO A 194 3.52 -11.29 3.39
CA PRO A 194 2.80 -10.03 3.15
C PRO A 194 1.69 -9.89 4.20
N ARG A 195 1.46 -8.68 4.74
CA ARG A 195 0.51 -8.49 5.85
C ARG A 195 -0.93 -8.31 5.34
N SER A 196 -1.79 -9.30 5.56
CA SER A 196 -3.23 -9.07 5.84
C SER A 196 -3.67 -9.62 7.20
N SER A 197 -2.82 -10.34 7.95
CA SER A 197 -3.18 -10.93 9.23
C SER A 197 -2.89 -10.04 10.46
N ILE A 198 -3.70 -10.26 11.50
CA ILE A 198 -3.62 -9.67 12.85
C ILE A 198 -2.20 -9.80 13.41
N TYR A 199 -1.75 -8.81 14.17
CA TYR A 199 -0.48 -8.85 14.89
C TYR A 199 -0.54 -9.95 15.95
N PHE A 200 0.27 -10.99 15.82
CA PHE A 200 0.47 -11.95 16.89
C PHE A 200 1.58 -11.40 17.81
N PRO A 201 1.31 -11.18 19.10
CA PRO A 201 2.28 -10.60 20.04
C PRO A 201 3.63 -11.33 20.09
N ASP A 202 3.63 -12.63 19.81
CA ASP A 202 4.81 -13.50 19.90
C ASP A 202 5.60 -13.64 18.59
N GLU A 203 5.17 -13.00 17.50
CA GLU A 203 5.89 -13.07 16.22
C GLU A 203 7.19 -12.25 16.27
N LYS A 204 8.33 -12.95 16.23
CA LYS A 204 9.66 -12.36 16.10
C LYS A 204 9.95 -12.02 14.65
N LEU A 205 9.77 -10.75 14.29
CA LEU A 205 9.93 -10.25 12.94
C LEU A 205 11.25 -9.51 12.77
N ASP A 206 11.85 -9.61 11.59
CA ASP A 206 12.93 -8.73 11.17
C ASP A 206 12.38 -7.57 10.31
N PRO A 207 12.24 -6.37 10.88
CA PRO A 207 11.69 -5.20 10.20
C PRO A 207 12.70 -4.53 9.25
N MET A 208 13.91 -5.08 9.06
CA MET A 208 14.93 -4.45 8.24
C MET A 208 14.60 -4.48 6.74
N LEU A 209 14.86 -3.34 6.08
CA LEU A 209 14.73 -3.18 4.63
C LEU A 209 15.61 -4.19 3.88
N ARG A 210 15.07 -4.73 2.79
CA ARG A 210 15.79 -5.68 1.94
C ARG A 210 15.62 -5.38 0.47
N THR A 211 16.62 -5.77 -0.31
CA THR A 211 16.64 -5.66 -1.77
C THR A 211 16.90 -7.01 -2.42
N VAL A 212 16.28 -7.22 -3.57
CA VAL A 212 16.62 -8.25 -4.55
C VAL A 212 17.02 -7.56 -5.85
N ASN A 213 17.95 -8.15 -6.57
CA ASN A 213 18.31 -7.68 -7.90
C ASN A 213 18.43 -8.86 -8.86
N PHE A 214 18.09 -8.63 -10.11
CA PHE A 214 18.13 -9.62 -11.18
C PHE A 214 18.29 -8.93 -12.53
N MET A 215 18.72 -9.69 -13.54
CA MET A 215 18.76 -9.21 -14.92
C MET A 215 17.38 -9.36 -15.54
N VAL A 216 16.85 -8.30 -16.13
CA VAL A 216 15.57 -8.34 -16.84
C VAL A 216 15.77 -9.13 -18.13
N SER A 217 15.07 -10.27 -18.27
CA SER A 217 15.08 -11.10 -19.47
C SER A 217 13.78 -10.97 -20.25
N SER A 218 13.84 -11.22 -21.56
CA SER A 218 12.70 -11.26 -22.47
C SER A 218 11.96 -12.61 -22.45
N THR A 219 12.52 -13.63 -21.80
CA THR A 219 11.99 -14.99 -21.84
C THR A 219 10.64 -15.07 -21.13
N LYS A 220 9.57 -15.23 -21.93
CA LYS A 220 8.18 -15.38 -21.45
C LYS A 220 7.84 -16.77 -20.94
N VAL A 221 8.74 -17.76 -21.08
CA VAL A 221 8.43 -19.19 -20.87
C VAL A 221 7.72 -19.46 -19.53
N HIS A 222 8.13 -18.77 -18.46
CA HIS A 222 7.49 -18.91 -17.16
C HIS A 222 6.25 -18.02 -16.98
N CYS A 223 6.19 -16.89 -17.67
CA CYS A 223 5.02 -16.01 -17.69
C CYS A 223 3.83 -16.64 -18.42
N ASP A 224 4.07 -17.36 -19.52
CA ASP A 224 3.05 -18.10 -20.27
C ASP A 224 2.45 -19.24 -19.42
N THR A 225 3.13 -19.65 -18.34
CA THR A 225 2.63 -20.68 -17.42
C THR A 225 1.47 -20.17 -16.56
N TYR A 226 1.32 -18.85 -16.38
CA TYR A 226 0.14 -18.28 -15.71
C TYR A 226 -1.15 -18.62 -16.46
N GLU A 227 -1.14 -18.56 -17.80
CA GLU A 227 -2.33 -18.82 -18.62
C GLU A 227 -2.84 -20.25 -18.47
N ARG A 228 -1.93 -21.22 -18.27
CA ARG A 228 -2.29 -22.62 -17.99
C ARG A 228 -3.08 -22.77 -16.67
N HIS A 229 -2.90 -21.85 -15.74
CA HIS A 229 -3.64 -21.78 -14.47
C HIS A 229 -4.83 -20.79 -14.56
N GLN A 230 -5.32 -20.50 -15.78
CA GLN A 230 -6.43 -19.57 -16.03
C GLN A 230 -6.21 -18.15 -15.45
N THR A 231 -4.95 -17.79 -15.22
CA THR A 231 -4.54 -16.47 -14.72
C THR A 231 -3.83 -15.73 -15.84
N TYR A 232 -4.31 -14.55 -16.19
CA TYR A 232 -3.86 -13.87 -17.41
C TYR A 232 -3.08 -12.61 -17.08
N ILE A 233 -1.88 -12.48 -17.66
CA ILE A 233 -1.09 -11.24 -17.59
C ILE A 233 -1.70 -10.22 -18.55
N ARG A 234 -2.29 -9.16 -18.00
CA ARG A 234 -3.02 -8.15 -18.77
C ARG A 234 -2.11 -7.05 -19.30
N GLN A 235 -2.64 -6.24 -20.23
CA GLN A 235 -1.97 -5.00 -20.65
C GLN A 235 -1.72 -4.09 -19.45
N GLY A 236 -0.55 -3.46 -19.43
CA GLY A 236 -0.09 -2.69 -18.27
C GLY A 236 0.52 -3.52 -17.14
N MET A 237 0.70 -4.84 -17.33
CA MET A 237 1.45 -5.70 -16.40
C MET A 237 2.79 -6.14 -17.01
N LEU A 238 3.79 -6.29 -16.14
CA LEU A 238 5.12 -6.84 -16.43
C LEU A 238 5.32 -8.10 -15.61
N CYS A 239 5.50 -9.23 -16.27
CA CYS A 239 5.93 -10.46 -15.61
C CYS A 239 7.45 -10.57 -15.70
N LEU A 240 8.13 -10.48 -14.57
CA LEU A 240 9.59 -10.34 -14.49
C LEU A 240 10.17 -11.11 -13.29
N GLY A 241 11.45 -11.43 -13.41
CA GLY A 241 12.18 -12.20 -12.41
C GLY A 241 12.29 -13.66 -12.80
N GLN A 242 13.10 -14.39 -12.07
CA GLN A 242 13.28 -15.83 -12.28
C GLN A 242 12.27 -16.60 -11.43
N SER A 243 11.91 -17.79 -11.89
CA SER A 243 11.27 -18.79 -11.03
C SER A 243 12.32 -19.63 -10.30
N ARG A 244 11.98 -20.26 -9.18
CA ARG A 244 12.81 -21.31 -8.56
C ARG A 244 13.10 -22.48 -9.48
N ARG A 245 12.30 -22.68 -10.54
CA ARG A 245 12.61 -23.68 -11.57
C ARG A 245 13.86 -23.30 -12.38
N GLU A 246 14.13 -22.02 -12.56
CA GLU A 246 15.31 -21.51 -13.26
C GLU A 246 16.49 -21.29 -12.32
N ASP A 247 16.23 -20.73 -11.13
CA ASP A 247 17.23 -20.55 -10.08
C ASP A 247 16.63 -20.93 -8.71
N PRO A 248 16.97 -22.09 -8.14
CA PRO A 248 16.42 -22.56 -6.87
C PRO A 248 16.74 -21.64 -5.67
N MET A 249 17.70 -20.72 -5.82
CA MET A 249 18.04 -19.67 -4.85
C MET A 249 17.42 -18.30 -5.14
N CYS A 250 16.67 -18.13 -6.25
CA CYS A 250 16.22 -16.83 -6.73
C CYS A 250 15.67 -15.95 -5.60
N PRO A 251 16.39 -14.87 -5.25
CA PRO A 251 15.93 -13.86 -4.29
C PRO A 251 14.56 -13.32 -4.71
N CYS A 252 13.53 -13.59 -3.91
CA CYS A 252 12.18 -13.10 -4.21
C CYS A 252 11.70 -12.11 -3.15
N LEU A 253 10.99 -11.07 -3.60
CA LEU A 253 10.48 -9.97 -2.78
C LEU A 253 9.02 -9.68 -3.17
N ALA A 254 8.09 -10.49 -2.65
CA ALA A 254 6.65 -10.24 -2.79
C ALA A 254 6.18 -9.22 -1.74
N VAL A 255 6.46 -7.95 -2.01
CA VAL A 255 6.07 -6.82 -1.14
C VAL A 255 5.22 -5.84 -1.95
N PRO A 256 3.91 -5.74 -1.67
CA PRO A 256 3.02 -4.86 -2.42
C PRO A 256 3.54 -3.43 -2.49
N GLY A 257 3.55 -2.89 -3.71
CA GLY A 257 4.00 -1.53 -4.00
C GLY A 257 5.51 -1.33 -3.97
N ALA A 258 6.31 -2.37 -3.75
CA ALA A 258 7.76 -2.28 -3.83
C ALA A 258 8.18 -1.83 -5.25
N PRO A 259 9.01 -0.80 -5.38
CA PRO A 259 9.43 -0.30 -6.68
C PRO A 259 10.35 -1.29 -7.40
N LEU A 260 10.05 -1.57 -8.66
CA LEU A 260 10.98 -2.11 -9.62
C LEU A 260 11.76 -0.97 -10.26
N VAL A 261 13.05 -0.88 -9.95
CA VAL A 261 13.94 0.20 -10.42
C VAL A 261 14.95 -0.34 -11.41
N VAL A 262 15.00 0.29 -12.59
CA VAL A 262 15.94 -0.01 -13.67
C VAL A 262 16.65 1.28 -14.05
N ASN A 263 17.99 1.27 -14.10
CA ASN A 263 18.81 2.46 -14.40
C ASN A 263 18.43 3.69 -13.56
N SER A 264 18.23 3.49 -12.24
CA SER A 264 17.82 4.54 -11.29
C SER A 264 16.49 5.24 -11.60
N ARG A 265 15.62 4.58 -12.38
CA ARG A 265 14.27 5.06 -12.71
C ARG A 265 13.22 4.03 -12.33
N LEU A 266 12.07 4.51 -11.89
CA LEU A 266 10.94 3.66 -11.54
C LEU A 266 10.33 3.06 -12.81
N ALA A 267 10.44 1.74 -12.97
CA ALA A 267 9.94 0.98 -14.12
C ALA A 267 8.66 0.21 -13.81
N GLY A 268 8.46 -0.20 -12.57
CA GLY A 268 7.28 -0.94 -12.16
C GLY A 268 6.99 -0.87 -10.66
N LEU A 269 5.86 -1.43 -10.25
CA LEU A 269 5.46 -1.59 -8.85
C LEU A 269 5.06 -3.05 -8.64
N GLN A 270 5.60 -3.72 -7.61
CA GLN A 270 5.24 -5.10 -7.34
C GLN A 270 3.74 -5.17 -6.95
N SER A 271 2.97 -5.93 -7.72
CA SER A 271 1.52 -6.00 -7.60
C SER A 271 1.09 -7.35 -7.06
N TRP A 272 1.37 -8.43 -7.80
CA TRP A 272 0.99 -9.80 -7.45
C TRP A 272 1.97 -10.81 -8.02
N GLY A 273 1.68 -12.10 -7.87
CA GLY A 273 2.43 -13.19 -8.49
C GLY A 273 2.37 -14.46 -7.67
N PHE A 274 2.62 -15.60 -8.31
CA PHE A 274 2.74 -16.91 -7.65
C PHE A 274 4.21 -17.28 -7.38
N GLY A 275 5.09 -16.28 -7.36
CA GLY A 275 6.52 -16.42 -7.09
C GLY A 275 6.82 -16.61 -5.60
N CYS A 276 8.11 -16.68 -5.26
CA CYS A 276 8.60 -16.61 -3.88
C CYS A 276 8.33 -17.88 -3.06
N GLY A 277 8.87 -19.03 -3.47
CA GLY A 277 9.20 -20.09 -2.50
C GLY A 277 8.64 -21.49 -2.72
N TYR A 278 7.77 -21.71 -3.71
CA TYR A 278 7.17 -23.02 -3.97
C TYR A 278 7.86 -23.81 -5.09
N LYS A 279 7.67 -25.13 -5.13
CA LYS A 279 8.22 -26.06 -6.16
C LYS A 279 7.78 -25.69 -7.59
N HIS A 280 6.69 -24.94 -7.72
CA HIS A 280 6.10 -24.50 -8.98
C HIS A 280 5.90 -22.99 -9.04
N ASP A 281 6.76 -22.22 -8.38
CA ASP A 281 6.64 -20.77 -8.37
C ASP A 281 6.78 -20.15 -9.78
N LEU A 282 6.15 -19.01 -9.97
CA LEU A 282 6.15 -18.27 -11.23
C LEU A 282 6.74 -16.86 -11.03
N PRO A 283 7.31 -16.22 -12.06
CA PRO A 283 7.84 -14.87 -11.93
C PRO A 283 6.81 -13.88 -11.39
N LEU A 284 7.25 -12.89 -10.60
CA LEU A 284 6.34 -11.89 -10.05
C LEU A 284 5.78 -10.97 -11.13
N VAL A 285 4.59 -10.44 -10.87
CA VAL A 285 3.89 -9.51 -11.74
C VAL A 285 3.91 -8.10 -11.13
N TYR A 286 4.33 -7.15 -11.95
CA TYR A 286 4.47 -5.75 -11.62
C TYR A 286 3.54 -4.91 -12.48
N THR A 287 3.06 -3.79 -11.95
CA THR A 287 2.38 -2.77 -12.73
C THR A 287 3.40 -2.02 -13.60
N ASP A 288 3.20 -1.95 -14.93
CA ASP A 288 4.11 -1.26 -15.88
C ASP A 288 3.94 0.26 -15.82
N ILE A 289 4.92 0.98 -15.30
CA ILE A 289 4.87 2.45 -15.23
C ILE A 289 4.86 3.10 -16.61
N ARG A 290 5.48 2.47 -17.63
CA ARG A 290 5.51 3.00 -19.00
C ARG A 290 4.11 3.06 -19.59
N TYR A 291 3.31 2.02 -19.31
CA TYR A 291 1.92 1.92 -19.79
C TYR A 291 1.03 3.00 -19.16
N TYR A 292 1.19 3.25 -17.85
CA TYR A 292 0.38 4.24 -17.11
C TYR A 292 0.95 5.65 -17.10
N LEU A 293 1.97 5.95 -17.91
CA LEU A 293 2.66 7.24 -17.86
C LEU A 293 1.73 8.43 -18.19
N SER A 294 0.82 8.27 -19.15
CA SER A 294 -0.15 9.32 -19.49
C SER A 294 -1.07 9.67 -18.32
N TRP A 295 -1.57 8.65 -17.62
CA TRP A 295 -2.38 8.80 -16.41
C TRP A 295 -1.59 9.49 -15.30
N LEU A 296 -0.34 9.05 -15.06
CA LEU A 296 0.55 9.63 -14.05
C LEU A 296 0.81 11.11 -14.34
N LEU A 297 1.25 11.45 -15.55
CA LEU A 297 1.59 12.82 -15.92
C LEU A 297 0.37 13.76 -15.83
N THR A 298 -0.80 13.28 -16.24
CA THR A 298 -2.06 14.02 -16.13
C THR A 298 -2.36 14.35 -14.66
N ASN A 299 -2.39 13.34 -13.79
CA ASN A 299 -2.72 13.53 -12.38
C ASN A 299 -1.64 14.33 -11.63
N ILE A 300 -0.36 14.07 -11.87
CA ILE A 300 0.76 14.85 -11.31
C ILE A 300 0.63 16.32 -11.70
N SER A 301 0.28 16.63 -12.96
CA SER A 301 0.12 18.02 -13.41
C SER A 301 -0.99 18.77 -12.69
N ILE A 302 -2.08 18.08 -12.33
CA ILE A 302 -3.19 18.64 -11.56
C ILE A 302 -2.78 18.82 -10.10
N LEU A 303 -2.20 17.79 -9.48
CA LEU A 303 -1.76 17.83 -8.08
C LEU A 303 -0.73 18.93 -7.81
N ARG A 304 0.11 19.27 -8.81
CA ARG A 304 1.07 20.39 -8.71
C ARG A 304 0.41 21.77 -8.63
N LYS A 305 -0.85 21.90 -9.04
CA LYS A 305 -1.62 23.16 -8.94
C LYS A 305 -2.27 23.33 -7.58
N ILE A 306 -2.36 22.26 -6.78
CA ILE A 306 -3.00 22.27 -5.47
C ILE A 306 -2.00 22.75 -4.42
N THR A 307 -2.34 23.85 -3.75
CA THR A 307 -1.51 24.51 -2.74
C THR A 307 -1.78 23.98 -1.33
N ARG A 308 -0.94 24.36 -0.36
CA ARG A 308 -1.15 24.00 1.05
C ARG A 308 -2.45 24.59 1.61
N SER A 309 -2.84 25.79 1.20
CA SER A 309 -4.11 26.41 1.62
C SER A 309 -5.32 25.61 1.10
N ASP A 310 -5.25 25.08 -0.12
CA ASP A 310 -6.31 24.23 -0.67
C ASP A 310 -6.48 22.92 0.13
N LEU A 311 -5.37 22.37 0.62
CA LEU A 311 -5.34 21.12 1.40
C LEU A 311 -5.72 21.29 2.87
N THR A 312 -5.52 22.48 3.44
CA THR A 312 -5.69 22.73 4.88
C THR A 312 -7.09 22.36 5.40
N PRO A 313 -8.20 22.69 4.72
CA PRO A 313 -9.51 22.26 5.17
C PRO A 313 -9.70 20.74 5.25
N PHE A 314 -9.11 19.97 4.31
CA PHE A 314 -9.15 18.51 4.36
C PHE A 314 -8.33 17.98 5.54
N PHE A 315 -7.18 18.59 5.81
CA PHE A 315 -6.33 18.24 6.94
C PHE A 315 -7.01 18.51 8.28
N GLU A 316 -7.59 19.69 8.45
CA GLU A 316 -8.34 20.06 9.64
C GLU A 316 -9.53 19.12 9.85
N ALA A 317 -10.34 18.85 8.81
CA ALA A 317 -11.44 17.89 8.90
C ALA A 317 -10.95 16.47 9.25
N THR A 318 -9.80 16.05 8.74
CA THR A 318 -9.18 14.76 9.07
C THR A 318 -8.80 14.69 10.56
N LYS A 319 -8.15 15.74 11.10
CA LYS A 319 -7.83 15.82 12.53
C LYS A 319 -9.08 15.81 13.40
N GLY A 320 -10.07 16.63 13.07
CA GLY A 320 -11.34 16.69 13.80
C GLY A 320 -12.06 15.35 13.83
N TYR A 321 -12.13 14.65 12.69
CA TYR A 321 -12.72 13.31 12.61
C TYR A 321 -11.98 12.30 13.50
N ILE A 322 -10.64 12.26 13.45
CA ILE A 322 -9.84 11.36 14.28
C ILE A 322 -10.06 11.66 15.78
N PHE A 323 -10.13 12.94 16.15
CA PHE A 323 -10.36 13.37 17.53
C PHE A 323 -11.75 12.94 18.03
N ILE A 324 -12.80 13.14 17.22
CA ILE A 324 -14.16 12.68 17.55
C ILE A 324 -14.20 11.17 17.74
N GLN A 325 -13.58 10.40 16.84
CA GLN A 325 -13.53 8.93 16.96
C GLN A 325 -12.81 8.49 18.25
N TRP A 326 -11.76 9.19 18.65
CA TRP A 326 -11.08 8.93 19.92
C TRP A 326 -11.96 9.27 21.13
N LEU A 327 -12.63 10.43 21.13
CA LEU A 327 -13.55 10.83 22.20
C LEU A 327 -14.72 9.85 22.36
N GLU A 328 -15.28 9.34 21.25
CA GLU A 328 -16.35 8.34 21.26
C GLU A 328 -15.90 7.03 21.93
N GLN A 329 -14.63 6.63 21.73
CA GLN A 329 -14.06 5.44 22.36
C GLN A 329 -13.68 5.65 23.82
N ALA A 330 -13.31 6.88 24.20
CA ALA A 330 -12.90 7.22 25.57
C ALA A 330 -14.06 7.54 26.51
N ARG A 331 -15.26 7.85 25.98
CA ARG A 331 -16.43 8.21 26.79
C ARG A 331 -17.10 6.98 27.41
N TYR A 332 -17.44 7.10 28.70
CA TYR A 332 -18.21 6.11 29.45
C TYR A 332 -19.69 6.07 29.03
N SER A 333 -20.25 7.20 28.61
CA SER A 333 -21.63 7.32 28.10
C SER A 333 -21.64 7.62 26.61
N LYS A 334 -22.56 6.95 25.89
CA LYS A 334 -22.75 7.16 24.45
C LYS A 334 -23.25 8.59 24.20
N THR A 335 -22.63 9.30 23.28
CA THR A 335 -23.08 10.64 22.85
C THR A 335 -24.48 10.60 22.23
N LEU A 336 -25.20 11.73 22.28
CA LEU A 336 -26.38 11.93 21.44
C LEU A 336 -25.99 11.73 19.97
N ASN A 337 -26.74 10.88 19.26
CA ASN A 337 -26.60 10.74 17.82
C ASN A 337 -26.94 12.09 17.16
N PHE A 338 -25.96 12.74 16.55
CA PHE A 338 -26.21 13.91 15.71
C PHE A 338 -26.57 13.43 14.30
N GLU A 339 -27.81 13.63 13.87
CA GLU A 339 -28.21 13.42 12.49
C GLU A 339 -27.67 14.57 11.61
N LEU A 340 -26.65 14.25 10.82
CA LEU A 340 -26.18 15.15 9.77
C LEU A 340 -27.18 15.14 8.60
N THR A 341 -27.90 16.24 8.46
CA THR A 341 -28.86 16.48 7.37
C THR A 341 -28.15 16.46 6.01
N HIS A 342 -28.71 15.72 5.05
CA HIS A 342 -28.14 15.31 3.74
C HIS A 342 -27.70 16.43 2.76
N ASN A 343 -27.71 17.71 3.13
CA ASN A 343 -27.77 18.80 2.14
C ASN A 343 -26.48 19.59 1.82
N ASP A 344 -25.31 19.30 2.42
CA ASP A 344 -24.26 20.34 2.50
C ASP A 344 -22.86 19.98 1.96
N LEU A 345 -22.77 19.45 0.73
CA LEU A 345 -21.50 19.52 -0.03
C LEU A 345 -21.54 20.69 -1.02
N GLN A 346 -20.91 21.80 -0.64
CA GLN A 346 -20.71 22.94 -1.55
C GLN A 346 -19.40 22.73 -2.34
N PRO A 347 -19.44 22.86 -3.69
CA PRO A 347 -18.24 22.71 -4.51
C PRO A 347 -17.28 23.88 -4.25
N ARG A 348 -16.00 23.56 -4.07
CA ARG A 348 -14.91 24.54 -3.94
C ARG A 348 -14.06 24.58 -5.20
N GLU A 349 -13.18 25.58 -5.29
CA GLU A 349 -12.24 25.68 -6.40
C GLU A 349 -11.33 24.44 -6.52
N ILE A 350 -10.90 23.87 -5.39
CA ILE A 350 -10.14 22.61 -5.39
C ILE A 350 -10.98 21.44 -5.95
N ASP A 351 -12.29 21.41 -5.73
CA ASP A 351 -13.15 20.34 -6.26
C ASP A 351 -13.21 20.37 -7.79
N LYS A 352 -13.08 21.56 -8.42
CA LYS A 352 -12.94 21.67 -9.88
C LYS A 352 -11.64 21.04 -10.38
N LEU A 353 -10.55 21.17 -9.62
CA LEU A 353 -9.28 20.52 -9.94
C LEU A 353 -9.37 19.01 -9.75
N LEU A 354 -9.92 18.57 -8.61
CA LEU A 354 -10.08 17.15 -8.26
C LEU A 354 -11.02 16.42 -9.23
N ALA A 355 -12.14 17.04 -9.64
CA ALA A 355 -13.07 16.46 -10.61
C ALA A 355 -12.43 16.19 -11.99
N ASN A 356 -11.41 16.97 -12.34
CA ASN A 356 -10.66 16.83 -13.60
C ASN A 356 -9.54 15.78 -13.55
N MET A 357 -9.26 15.19 -12.39
CA MET A 357 -8.31 14.09 -12.28
C MET A 357 -8.86 12.81 -12.94
N LYS A 358 -7.94 11.97 -13.38
CA LYS A 358 -8.22 10.64 -13.92
C LYS A 358 -8.20 9.62 -12.79
N GLY A 359 -9.27 8.86 -12.63
CA GLY A 359 -9.42 7.87 -11.56
C GLY A 359 -10.38 8.27 -10.45
N THR A 360 -10.41 7.43 -9.44
CA THR A 360 -11.25 7.58 -8.24
C THR A 360 -10.43 8.18 -7.12
N ILE A 361 -10.88 9.31 -6.57
CA ILE A 361 -10.21 10.00 -5.47
C ILE A 361 -10.91 9.66 -4.16
N PHE A 362 -10.19 9.03 -3.25
CA PHE A 362 -10.56 8.84 -1.86
C PHE A 362 -9.96 9.95 -0.99
N GLU A 363 -10.81 10.59 -0.18
CA GLU A 363 -10.48 11.63 0.78
C GLU A 363 -11.48 11.62 1.94
N ILE A 364 -11.29 12.49 2.94
CA ILE A 364 -12.05 12.44 4.21
C ILE A 364 -13.58 12.37 4.02
N ARG A 365 -14.17 13.06 3.03
CA ARG A 365 -15.62 13.05 2.78
C ARG A 365 -16.14 11.66 2.38
N ASP A 366 -15.31 10.74 1.90
CA ASP A 366 -15.73 9.36 1.61
C ASP A 366 -15.94 8.50 2.85
N PHE A 367 -15.48 8.97 4.02
CA PHE A 367 -15.40 8.16 5.24
C PHE A 367 -16.11 8.78 6.44
N ILE A 368 -16.44 10.08 6.39
CA ILE A 368 -17.31 10.71 7.39
C ILE A 368 -18.76 10.23 7.24
N ASN A 369 -19.50 10.24 8.35
CA ASN A 369 -20.92 9.86 8.41
C ASN A 369 -21.24 8.54 7.69
N ASN A 370 -20.47 7.49 8.03
CA ASN A 370 -20.61 6.15 7.46
C ASN A 370 -20.56 6.10 5.92
N GLY A 371 -19.83 7.03 5.29
CA GLY A 371 -19.66 7.09 3.83
C GLY A 371 -20.83 7.71 3.05
N THR A 372 -21.84 8.26 3.72
CA THR A 372 -23.02 8.89 3.08
C THR A 372 -22.65 9.99 2.07
N PHE A 373 -21.58 10.75 2.33
CA PHE A 373 -21.16 11.83 1.43
C PHE A 373 -20.43 11.36 0.17
N ARG A 374 -20.03 10.07 0.08
CA ARG A 374 -19.35 9.51 -1.08
C ARG A 374 -20.17 9.65 -2.36
N GLU A 375 -21.44 9.28 -2.32
CA GLU A 375 -22.32 9.32 -3.50
C GLU A 375 -22.55 10.77 -3.95
N SER A 376 -22.87 11.65 -3.00
CA SER A 376 -23.05 13.09 -3.24
C SER A 376 -21.80 13.73 -3.83
N LYS A 377 -20.61 13.38 -3.33
CA LYS A 377 -19.33 13.85 -3.88
C LYS A 377 -19.09 13.33 -5.29
N GLN A 378 -19.31 12.05 -5.54
CA GLN A 378 -19.16 11.46 -6.87
C GLN A 378 -20.07 12.16 -7.89
N LYS A 379 -21.32 12.42 -7.50
CA LYS A 379 -22.27 13.20 -8.31
C LYS A 379 -21.78 14.62 -8.57
N MET A 380 -21.28 15.32 -7.53
CA MET A 380 -20.70 16.65 -7.66
C MET A 380 -19.51 16.66 -8.65
N TYR A 381 -18.58 15.72 -8.53
CA TYR A 381 -17.43 15.63 -9.44
C TYR A 381 -17.85 15.32 -10.88
N MET A 382 -18.85 14.47 -11.09
CA MET A 382 -19.42 14.21 -12.42
C MET A 382 -20.01 15.48 -13.04
N LEU A 383 -20.78 16.26 -12.27
CA LEU A 383 -21.34 17.53 -12.73
C LEU A 383 -20.26 18.57 -13.06
N LEU A 384 -19.25 18.70 -12.21
CA LEU A 384 -18.11 19.61 -12.42
C LEU A 384 -17.26 19.23 -13.65
N ARG A 385 -17.11 17.93 -13.92
CA ARG A 385 -16.43 17.44 -15.12
C ARG A 385 -17.21 17.77 -16.37
N ASN A 386 -18.52 17.52 -16.38
CA ASN A 386 -19.38 17.83 -17.52
C ASN A 386 -19.47 19.33 -17.79
N SER A 387 -19.54 20.16 -16.75
CA SER A 387 -19.52 21.62 -16.90
C SER A 387 -18.16 22.11 -17.43
N SER A 388 -17.04 21.56 -16.93
CA SER A 388 -15.70 21.87 -17.44
C SER A 388 -15.53 21.47 -18.90
N GLU A 389 -16.06 20.32 -19.33
CA GLU A 389 -16.05 19.89 -20.73
C GLU A 389 -16.93 20.79 -21.61
N ARG A 390 -18.08 21.22 -21.11
CA ARG A 390 -18.97 22.16 -21.80
C ARG A 390 -18.35 23.55 -21.91
N ILE A 391 -17.68 24.05 -20.86
CA ILE A 391 -16.94 25.32 -20.87
C ILE A 391 -15.74 25.25 -21.82
N ARG A 392 -14.98 24.14 -21.81
CA ARG A 392 -13.88 23.91 -22.79
C ARG A 392 -14.37 23.94 -24.24
N ARG A 393 -15.62 23.55 -24.49
CA ARG A 393 -16.26 23.64 -25.81
C ARG A 393 -16.78 25.04 -26.14
N ILE A 394 -16.94 25.93 -25.16
CA ILE A 394 -17.62 27.22 -25.32
C ILE A 394 -16.64 28.40 -25.34
N GLU A 395 -15.57 28.45 -24.54
CA GLU A 395 -14.73 29.66 -24.40
C GLU A 395 -13.29 29.26 -23.94
N THR A 396 -12.14 29.76 -24.43
CA THR A 396 -11.71 31.05 -25.02
C THR A 396 -12.12 32.33 -24.31
N LEU A 397 -12.50 32.28 -23.04
CA LEU A 397 -12.62 33.46 -22.20
C LEU A 397 -12.41 33.07 -20.72
N LYS A 398 -11.52 33.84 -20.09
CA LYS A 398 -11.16 33.74 -18.68
C LYS A 398 -12.38 34.07 -17.84
N LEU A 399 -12.56 33.36 -16.72
CA LEU A 399 -13.26 33.91 -15.56
C LEU A 399 -12.71 33.31 -14.26
N THR A 400 -12.11 34.22 -13.50
CA THR A 400 -11.82 34.14 -12.06
C THR A 400 -13.08 34.49 -11.28
N THR A 401 -13.40 33.76 -10.22
CA THR A 401 -14.08 34.31 -9.03
C THR A 401 -13.77 33.48 -7.80
N ASN A 402 -13.20 34.13 -6.79
CA ASN A 402 -13.07 33.67 -5.42
C ASN A 402 -14.43 33.78 -4.70
N VAL A 403 -14.86 32.72 -4.00
CA VAL A 403 -15.46 32.77 -2.66
C VAL A 403 -15.12 31.44 -1.98
N ALA A 404 -14.39 31.48 -0.86
CA ALA A 404 -14.06 30.29 -0.08
C ALA A 404 -15.16 30.04 0.96
N GLU A 405 -16.11 29.17 0.63
CA GLU A 405 -17.14 28.67 1.56
C GLU A 405 -16.69 27.36 2.25
N PRO A 406 -17.26 27.01 3.42
CA PRO A 406 -16.75 25.94 4.27
C PRO A 406 -16.91 24.54 3.64
N PHE A 407 -16.01 23.63 4.03
CA PHE A 407 -15.74 22.30 3.43
C PHE A 407 -16.92 21.35 3.55
N ILE A 408 -17.68 21.63 4.60
CA ILE A 408 -18.88 21.06 5.15
C ILE A 408 -19.57 22.32 5.72
N SER A 409 -20.88 22.51 5.57
CA SER A 409 -21.51 23.78 6.00
C SER A 409 -21.19 24.08 7.47
N ASN A 410 -21.15 25.37 7.85
CA ASN A 410 -20.97 25.74 9.25
C ASN A 410 -22.03 25.11 10.17
N ASN A 411 -23.24 24.85 9.65
CA ASN A 411 -24.29 24.15 10.36
C ASN A 411 -23.90 22.68 10.64
N THR A 412 -23.35 21.99 9.64
CA THR A 412 -22.87 20.61 9.79
C THR A 412 -21.62 20.54 10.68
N LEU A 413 -20.69 21.50 10.59
CA LEU A 413 -19.54 21.61 11.49
C LEU A 413 -20.00 21.76 12.95
N ASN A 414 -20.89 22.72 13.23
CA ASN A 414 -21.41 22.96 14.57
C ASN A 414 -22.12 21.71 15.15
N LYS A 415 -22.82 20.95 14.29
CA LYS A 415 -23.50 19.69 14.68
C LYS A 415 -22.55 18.54 15.01
N ILE A 416 -21.30 18.54 14.52
CA ILE A 416 -20.27 17.57 14.91
C ILE A 416 -19.33 18.08 16.01
N GLY A 417 -19.70 19.18 16.68
CA GLY A 417 -18.93 19.76 17.78
C GLY A 417 -17.70 20.56 17.33
N LEU A 418 -17.67 21.03 16.09
CA LEU A 418 -16.54 21.78 15.52
C LEU A 418 -17.02 23.15 15.02
N TYR A 419 -16.31 24.23 15.29
CA TYR A 419 -16.49 25.52 14.61
C TYR A 419 -15.19 25.97 13.95
N LEU A 420 -15.29 26.64 12.79
CA LEU A 420 -14.16 27.25 12.12
C LEU A 420 -14.10 28.74 12.50
N ASN A 421 -13.10 29.14 13.27
CA ASN A 421 -12.79 30.55 13.52
C ASN A 421 -11.46 30.91 12.89
N HIS A 422 -11.47 31.85 11.93
CA HIS A 422 -10.27 32.28 11.18
C HIS A 422 -9.40 31.14 10.60
N GLY A 423 -10.02 30.01 10.21
CA GLY A 423 -9.32 28.86 9.61
C GLY A 423 -8.78 27.82 10.59
N LEU A 424 -9.08 27.95 11.89
CA LEU A 424 -8.76 26.96 12.93
C LEU A 424 -10.05 26.30 13.45
N LEU A 425 -9.99 24.99 13.72
CA LEU A 425 -11.09 24.23 14.33
C LEU A 425 -11.10 24.44 15.85
N GLY A 426 -12.23 24.88 16.40
CA GLY A 426 -12.50 24.96 17.84
C GLY A 426 -13.72 24.13 18.27
N ASP A 427 -13.86 23.87 19.58
CA ASP A 427 -14.98 23.13 20.18
C ASP A 427 -16.12 24.07 20.62
N VAL A 428 -17.33 23.83 20.13
CA VAL A 428 -18.52 24.68 20.38
C VAL A 428 -18.91 24.72 21.87
N HIS A 429 -18.43 23.78 22.69
CA HIS A 429 -18.73 23.75 24.12
C HIS A 429 -17.98 24.80 24.98
N ASP A 430 -17.09 25.60 24.39
CA ASP A 430 -16.34 26.64 25.13
C ASP A 430 -16.93 28.06 25.04
N ASN A 431 -18.19 28.19 24.63
CA ASN A 431 -18.93 29.44 24.78
C ASN A 431 -19.52 29.57 26.19
N ASN A 432 -18.64 29.70 27.19
CA ASN A 432 -19.02 30.31 28.46
C ASN A 432 -18.44 31.73 28.51
N PRO A 433 -19.26 32.79 28.46
CA PRO A 433 -18.76 34.18 28.49
C PRO A 433 -18.06 34.57 29.80
N ASP A 434 -18.03 33.70 30.80
CA ASP A 434 -17.57 33.99 32.17
C ASP A 434 -16.31 33.21 32.61
N SER A 435 -15.46 32.73 31.71
CA SER A 435 -14.15 32.15 32.10
C SER A 435 -12.97 33.02 31.70
N SER A 436 -12.95 34.26 32.18
CA SER A 436 -11.68 34.94 32.44
C SER A 436 -11.06 34.34 33.71
N THR A 437 -10.37 33.20 33.61
CA THR A 437 -9.45 32.76 34.66
C THR A 437 -8.30 31.94 34.08
N ALA A 438 -7.13 32.58 34.08
CA ALA A 438 -5.78 32.04 34.26
C ALA A 438 -5.48 30.61 33.73
N PHE A 439 -4.75 30.56 32.62
CA PHE A 439 -3.74 29.52 32.41
C PHE A 439 -2.37 30.13 32.76
N ASP A 440 -2.08 30.20 34.06
CA ASP A 440 -0.70 30.21 34.56
C ASP A 440 -0.33 28.76 34.89
N ASP A 441 0.88 28.40 34.46
CA ASP A 441 1.76 27.31 34.91
C ASP A 441 1.17 25.90 35.08
N TYR A 442 1.75 24.93 34.34
CA TYR A 442 2.45 23.78 34.96
C TYR A 442 3.37 23.11 33.93
N GLU A 443 4.61 22.86 34.39
CA GLU A 443 5.76 22.21 33.75
C GLU A 443 5.50 20.80 33.17
#